data_AF-A0A2V5ZQ54-F1
#
_entry.id   AF-A0A2V5ZQ54-F1
#
_cell.length_a   1.000
_cell.length_b   1.000
_cell.length_c   1.000
_cell.angle_alpha   90.00
_cell.angle_beta   90.00
_cell.angle_gamma   90.00
#
_symmetry.space_group_name_H-M   'P 1'
#
loop_
_entity.id
_entity.type
_entity.pdbx_description
1 polymer ?
#
loop_
_entity_poly.entity_id
_entity_poly.type
_entity_poly.pdbx_seq_one_letter_code
_entity_poly.pdbx_strand_id
1 'polypeptide(L)'
;MPSENAEQRKLAAIMFTDMVGYSALAQRDDRLALELLEEHRRLLREIFPRFNGTEIKTIGDAFLVEFGSALEAAQCAIEIQRTLAKRNHDVTPNRRIELKIGIHIGDVIHRDGDVYGDGVNIASRIEQLAGAGGICVSTDVERQIRNALEARFEKFGSADLKNIKLPMELFRIVLPWETRAKATHSVTEVAKKTPLL
;
A
#
# COMPACT_ATOMS: atom_id res chain seq x y z
N MET A 1 9.67 -30.75 -24.61
CA MET A 1 8.61 -29.83 -24.14
C MET A 1 9.16 -29.12 -22.91
N PRO A 2 9.30 -27.79 -22.87
CA PRO A 2 9.72 -27.14 -21.63
C PRO A 2 8.63 -27.32 -20.57
N SER A 3 9.08 -27.57 -19.35
CA SER A 3 8.36 -28.05 -18.18
C SER A 3 7.12 -27.24 -17.79
N GLU A 4 6.10 -27.97 -17.33
CA GLU A 4 4.90 -27.50 -16.63
C GLU A 4 5.21 -26.39 -15.62
N ASN A 5 4.30 -25.40 -15.52
CA ASN A 5 4.21 -24.36 -14.50
C ASN A 5 4.95 -24.70 -13.19
N ALA A 6 6.22 -24.33 -13.11
CA ALA A 6 6.99 -24.49 -11.89
C ALA A 6 6.56 -23.39 -10.92
N GLU A 7 5.81 -23.76 -9.87
CA GLU A 7 5.54 -22.86 -8.75
C GLU A 7 6.88 -22.37 -8.19
N GLN A 8 7.14 -21.07 -8.33
CA GLN A 8 8.39 -20.48 -7.86
C GLN A 8 8.13 -19.73 -6.55
N ARG A 9 8.70 -20.23 -5.46
CA ARG A 9 8.71 -19.53 -4.18
C ARG A 9 9.90 -18.58 -4.10
N LYS A 10 9.66 -17.34 -3.71
CA LYS A 10 10.71 -16.35 -3.47
C LYS A 10 10.30 -15.34 -2.40
N LEU A 11 11.29 -14.73 -1.77
CA LEU A 11 11.09 -13.57 -0.90
C LEU A 11 10.90 -12.33 -1.79
N ALA A 12 9.85 -11.55 -1.56
CA ALA A 12 9.59 -10.32 -2.30
C ALA A 12 8.96 -9.25 -1.42
N ALA A 13 9.19 -7.98 -1.77
CA ALA A 13 8.46 -6.86 -1.20
C ALA A 13 7.19 -6.62 -2.04
N ILE A 14 6.04 -6.77 -1.39
CA ILE A 14 4.72 -6.61 -1.98
C ILE A 14 4.14 -5.26 -1.56
N MET A 15 3.76 -4.45 -2.54
CA MET A 15 3.04 -3.20 -2.35
C MET A 15 1.62 -3.33 -2.87
N PHE A 16 0.66 -2.90 -2.06
CA PHE A 16 -0.69 -2.59 -2.50
C PHE A 16 -0.91 -1.08 -2.50
N THR A 17 -1.63 -0.58 -3.51
CA THR A 17 -2.16 0.79 -3.54
C THR A 17 -3.66 0.73 -3.75
N ASP A 18 -4.43 1.70 -3.23
CA ASP A 18 -5.89 1.80 -3.39
C ASP A 18 -6.34 3.25 -3.38
N MET A 19 -7.36 3.62 -4.18
CA MET A 19 -7.87 4.99 -4.19
C MET A 19 -8.87 5.22 -3.06
N VAL A 20 -8.64 6.30 -2.32
CA VAL A 20 -9.56 6.68 -1.24
C VAL A 20 -10.89 7.15 -1.83
N GLY A 21 -11.97 6.46 -1.45
CA GLY A 21 -13.33 6.89 -1.77
C GLY A 21 -13.76 6.66 -3.23
N TYR A 22 -13.03 5.85 -4.00
CA TYR A 22 -13.35 5.58 -5.41
C TYR A 22 -14.78 5.07 -5.60
N SER A 23 -15.21 4.06 -4.84
CA SER A 23 -16.57 3.50 -4.94
C SER A 23 -17.67 4.53 -4.70
N ALA A 24 -17.46 5.46 -3.75
CA ALA A 24 -18.41 6.53 -3.47
C ALA A 24 -18.43 7.59 -4.58
N LEU A 25 -17.27 7.87 -5.20
CA LEU A 25 -17.19 8.75 -6.35
C LEU A 25 -17.90 8.15 -7.57
N ALA A 26 -17.66 6.87 -7.88
CA ALA A 26 -18.31 6.17 -8.98
C ALA A 26 -19.84 6.25 -8.87
N GLN A 27 -20.40 5.93 -7.70
CA GLN A 27 -21.84 6.04 -7.44
C GLN A 27 -22.43 7.43 -7.70
N ARG A 28 -21.63 8.49 -7.48
CA ARG A 28 -22.08 9.88 -7.66
C ARG A 28 -21.85 10.41 -9.08
N ASP A 29 -20.73 10.01 -9.69
CA ASP A 29 -20.24 10.50 -10.98
C ASP A 29 -19.28 9.48 -11.61
N ASP A 30 -19.84 8.49 -12.31
CA ASP A 30 -19.08 7.43 -12.99
C ASP A 30 -18.06 7.98 -13.99
N ARG A 31 -18.39 9.08 -14.68
CA ARG A 31 -17.53 9.66 -15.70
C ARG A 31 -16.28 10.25 -15.06
N LEU A 32 -16.43 11.02 -13.99
CA LEU A 32 -15.30 11.58 -13.26
C LEU A 32 -14.49 10.48 -12.57
N ALA A 33 -15.14 9.45 -12.02
CA ALA A 33 -14.45 8.31 -11.41
C ALA A 33 -13.54 7.60 -12.41
N LEU A 34 -14.05 7.29 -13.60
CA LEU A 34 -13.27 6.64 -14.65
C LEU A 34 -12.13 7.53 -15.16
N GLU A 35 -12.35 8.83 -15.30
CA GLU A 35 -11.31 9.80 -15.69
C GLU A 35 -10.15 9.80 -14.68
N LEU A 36 -10.46 9.90 -13.38
CA LEU A 36 -9.44 9.91 -12.32
C LEU A 36 -8.74 8.56 -12.18
N LEU A 37 -9.45 7.44 -12.39
CA LEU A 37 -8.86 6.11 -12.38
C LEU A 37 -7.82 5.94 -13.49
N GLU A 38 -8.13 6.36 -14.71
CA GLU A 38 -7.19 6.24 -15.83
C GLU A 38 -5.99 7.19 -15.67
N GLU A 39 -6.21 8.40 -15.15
CA GLU A 39 -5.11 9.30 -14.78
C GLU A 39 -4.20 8.68 -13.72
N HIS A 40 -4.79 8.13 -12.65
CA HIS A 40 -4.09 7.43 -11.58
C HIS A 40 -3.25 6.26 -12.14
N ARG A 41 -3.85 5.38 -12.96
CA ARG A 41 -3.16 4.22 -13.55
C ARG A 41 -1.98 4.64 -14.40
N ARG A 42 -2.13 5.67 -15.23
CA ARG A 42 -1.04 6.20 -16.05
C ARG A 42 0.12 6.70 -15.18
N LEU A 43 -0.17 7.53 -14.18
CA LEU A 43 0.85 8.09 -13.29
C LEU A 43 1.64 6.98 -12.56
N LEU A 44 0.95 5.98 -12.03
CA LEU A 44 1.61 4.92 -11.27
C LEU A 44 2.46 4.00 -12.16
N ARG A 45 1.96 3.64 -13.36
CA ARG A 45 2.71 2.83 -14.33
C ARG A 45 3.97 3.50 -14.84
N GLU A 46 4.03 4.83 -14.85
CA GLU A 46 5.25 5.59 -15.15
C GLU A 46 6.26 5.54 -13.99
N ILE A 47 5.78 5.38 -12.75
CA ILE A 47 6.63 5.41 -11.55
C ILE A 47 7.22 4.03 -11.23
N PHE A 48 6.45 2.94 -11.31
CA PHE A 48 6.91 1.61 -10.87
C PHE A 48 8.25 1.18 -11.49
N PRO A 49 8.46 1.28 -12.82
CA PRO A 49 9.70 0.82 -13.44
C PRO A 49 10.94 1.61 -13.01
N ARG A 50 10.78 2.85 -12.54
CA ARG A 50 11.89 3.69 -12.04
C ARG A 50 12.51 3.14 -10.77
N PHE A 51 11.80 2.25 -10.07
CA PHE A 51 12.22 1.60 -8.83
C PHE A 51 12.18 0.07 -8.96
N ASN A 52 12.32 -0.48 -10.16
CA ASN A 52 12.28 -1.92 -10.42
C ASN A 52 10.99 -2.61 -9.93
N GLY A 53 9.88 -1.85 -9.86
CA GLY A 53 8.56 -2.37 -9.51
C GLY A 53 7.90 -3.04 -10.69
N THR A 54 7.38 -4.25 -10.47
CA THR A 54 6.62 -5.02 -11.45
C THR A 54 5.15 -5.04 -11.06
N GLU A 55 4.29 -4.43 -11.88
CA GLU A 55 2.84 -4.58 -11.74
C GLU A 55 2.47 -6.05 -12.00
N ILE A 56 1.86 -6.70 -11.00
CA ILE A 56 1.35 -8.06 -11.13
C ILE A 56 -0.06 -8.01 -11.70
N LYS A 57 -0.94 -7.22 -11.08
CA LYS A 57 -2.32 -7.03 -11.50
C LYS A 57 -2.97 -5.80 -10.87
N THR A 58 -4.11 -5.42 -11.43
CA THR A 58 -5.06 -4.47 -10.85
C THR A 58 -6.28 -5.18 -10.28
N ILE A 59 -6.82 -4.70 -9.17
CA ILE A 59 -8.07 -5.17 -8.56
C ILE A 59 -8.98 -3.95 -8.39
N GLY A 60 -9.80 -3.64 -9.41
CA GLY A 60 -10.55 -2.39 -9.45
C GLY A 60 -9.62 -1.18 -9.62
N ASP A 61 -9.61 -0.29 -8.63
CA ASP A 61 -8.73 0.86 -8.49
C ASP A 61 -7.42 0.54 -7.74
N ALA A 62 -7.29 -0.66 -7.20
CA ALA A 62 -6.09 -1.09 -6.51
C ALA A 62 -5.02 -1.67 -7.44
N PHE A 63 -3.74 -1.46 -7.11
CA PHE A 63 -2.61 -2.15 -7.72
C PHE A 63 -1.98 -3.15 -6.76
N LEU A 64 -1.56 -4.30 -7.29
CA LEU A 64 -0.61 -5.21 -6.67
C LEU A 64 0.71 -5.12 -7.44
N VAL A 65 1.77 -4.71 -6.73
CA VAL A 65 3.09 -4.48 -7.30
C VAL A 65 4.13 -5.22 -6.48
N GLU A 66 5.08 -5.84 -7.17
CA GLU A 66 6.18 -6.58 -6.57
C GLU A 66 7.52 -5.88 -6.79
N PHE A 67 8.38 -5.93 -5.79
CA PHE A 67 9.75 -5.42 -5.80
C PHE A 67 10.72 -6.48 -5.26
N GLY A 68 11.93 -6.48 -5.82
CA GLY A 68 13.05 -7.26 -5.29
C GLY A 68 13.63 -6.69 -3.99
N SER A 69 13.28 -5.45 -3.62
CA SER A 69 13.81 -4.75 -2.45
C SER A 69 12.73 -3.96 -1.72
N ALA A 70 12.71 -4.08 -0.38
CA ALA A 70 11.84 -3.27 0.47
C ALA A 70 12.19 -1.77 0.39
N LEU A 71 13.47 -1.43 0.15
CA LEU A 71 13.91 -0.05 0.01
C LEU A 71 13.35 0.58 -1.27
N GLU A 72 13.42 -0.15 -2.39
CA GLU A 72 12.88 0.30 -3.66
C GLU A 72 11.37 0.46 -3.61
N ALA A 73 10.66 -0.49 -2.98
CA ALA A 73 9.21 -0.38 -2.75
C ALA A 73 8.86 0.88 -1.95
N ALA A 74 9.59 1.17 -0.88
CA ALA A 74 9.36 2.35 -0.05
C ALA A 74 9.67 3.67 -0.78
N GLN A 75 10.77 3.72 -1.54
CA GLN A 75 11.12 4.87 -2.36
C GLN A 75 10.09 5.12 -3.47
N CYS A 76 9.61 4.05 -4.11
CA CYS A 76 8.52 4.10 -5.08
C CYS A 76 7.24 4.68 -4.45
N ALA A 77 6.84 4.18 -3.27
CA ALA A 77 5.67 4.68 -2.56
C ALA A 77 5.79 6.18 -2.20
N ILE A 78 6.97 6.62 -1.75
CA ILE A 78 7.23 8.03 -1.49
C ILE A 78 7.12 8.86 -2.77
N GLU A 79 7.66 8.40 -3.89
CA GLU A 79 7.56 9.10 -5.18
C GLU A 79 6.11 9.18 -5.69
N ILE A 80 5.31 8.13 -5.50
CA ILE A 80 3.88 8.13 -5.79
C ILE A 80 3.18 9.22 -4.97
N GLN A 81 3.35 9.22 -3.65
CA GLN A 81 2.71 10.21 -2.78
C GLN A 81 3.20 11.63 -3.08
N ARG A 82 4.48 11.82 -3.43
CA ARG A 82 5.04 13.11 -3.84
C ARG A 82 4.39 13.62 -5.12
N THR A 83 4.25 12.75 -6.12
CA THR A 83 3.68 13.07 -7.43
C THR A 83 2.21 13.46 -7.28
N LEU A 84 1.46 12.69 -6.50
CA LEU A 84 0.06 12.98 -6.21
C LEU A 84 -0.11 14.25 -5.38
N ALA A 85 0.75 14.52 -4.40
CA ALA A 85 0.71 15.76 -3.62
C ALA A 85 0.90 16.99 -4.53
N LYS A 86 1.86 16.95 -5.46
CA LYS A 86 2.06 18.01 -6.46
C LYS A 86 0.85 18.16 -7.37
N ARG A 87 0.37 17.06 -7.94
CA ARG A 87 -0.80 17.07 -8.83
C ARG A 87 -2.07 17.56 -8.13
N ASN A 88 -2.25 17.23 -6.86
CA ASN A 88 -3.41 17.62 -6.05
C ASN A 88 -3.39 19.10 -5.62
N HIS A 89 -2.23 19.75 -5.68
CA HIS A 89 -2.10 21.19 -5.40
C HIS A 89 -2.86 22.04 -6.41
N ASP A 90 -2.85 21.64 -7.69
CA ASP A 90 -3.37 22.45 -8.80
C ASP A 90 -4.82 22.14 -9.19
N VAL A 91 -5.49 21.25 -8.43
CA VAL A 91 -6.86 20.80 -8.72
C VAL A 91 -7.80 21.02 -7.54
N THR A 92 -9.09 21.12 -7.85
CA THR A 92 -10.15 21.23 -6.86
C THR A 92 -10.25 19.97 -5.98
N PRO A 93 -10.74 20.08 -4.73
CA PRO A 93 -10.81 18.95 -3.80
C PRO A 93 -11.54 17.71 -4.35
N ASN A 94 -12.61 17.90 -5.13
CA ASN A 94 -13.37 16.82 -5.76
C ASN A 94 -12.63 16.08 -6.89
N ARG A 95 -11.52 16.65 -7.39
CA ARG A 95 -10.66 16.02 -8.41
C ARG A 95 -9.39 15.44 -7.84
N ARG A 96 -9.12 15.59 -6.53
CA ARG A 96 -7.90 15.05 -5.89
C ARG A 96 -7.89 13.53 -5.96
N ILE A 97 -6.71 12.98 -6.20
CA ILE A 97 -6.46 11.54 -6.16
C ILE A 97 -5.66 11.29 -4.89
N GLU A 98 -6.29 10.66 -3.89
CA GLU A 98 -5.62 10.27 -2.65
C GLU A 98 -5.48 8.74 -2.64
N LEU A 99 -4.28 8.27 -2.28
CA LEU A 99 -3.99 6.84 -2.21
C LEU A 99 -3.63 6.41 -0.80
N LYS A 100 -4.04 5.19 -0.49
CA LYS A 100 -3.50 4.38 0.59
C LYS A 100 -2.45 3.44 0.01
N ILE A 101 -1.33 3.28 0.71
CA ILE A 101 -0.26 2.38 0.29
C ILE A 101 0.14 1.49 1.46
N GLY A 102 0.21 0.18 1.23
CA GLY A 102 0.70 -0.82 2.18
C GLY A 102 1.84 -1.62 1.61
N ILE A 103 2.91 -1.82 2.40
CA ILE A 103 4.09 -2.58 1.98
C ILE A 103 4.44 -3.65 3.02
N HIS A 104 4.69 -4.86 2.55
CA HIS A 104 5.21 -5.97 3.35
C HIS A 104 6.27 -6.75 2.58
N ILE A 105 7.21 -7.36 3.29
CA ILE A 105 8.17 -8.31 2.71
C ILE A 105 7.90 -9.70 3.27
N GLY A 106 7.77 -10.68 2.38
CA GLY A 106 7.48 -12.05 2.78
C GLY A 106 7.61 -13.04 1.64
N ASP A 107 7.50 -14.32 1.97
CA ASP A 107 7.51 -15.39 0.97
C ASP A 107 6.25 -15.34 0.13
N VAL A 108 6.44 -15.39 -1.18
CA VAL A 108 5.37 -15.44 -2.17
C VAL A 108 5.59 -16.57 -3.17
N ILE A 109 4.51 -17.04 -3.76
CA ILE A 109 4.48 -18.10 -4.77
C ILE A 109 3.99 -17.50 -6.07
N HIS A 110 4.80 -17.61 -7.12
CA HIS A 110 4.39 -17.30 -8.48
C HIS A 110 3.72 -18.50 -9.12
N ARG A 111 2.53 -18.27 -9.67
CA ARG A 111 1.78 -19.29 -10.41
C ARG A 111 0.85 -18.61 -11.40
N ASP A 112 0.84 -19.09 -12.65
CA ASP A 112 -0.06 -18.62 -13.71
C ASP A 112 -0.03 -17.09 -13.95
N GLY A 113 1.14 -16.47 -13.77
CA GLY A 113 1.33 -15.01 -13.92
C GLY A 113 0.84 -14.18 -12.73
N ASP A 114 0.40 -14.82 -11.64
CA ASP A 114 -0.09 -14.19 -10.42
C ASP A 114 0.81 -14.53 -9.22
N VAL A 115 0.58 -13.85 -8.10
CA VAL A 115 1.36 -13.98 -6.87
C VAL A 115 0.44 -14.30 -5.69
N TYR A 116 0.80 -15.34 -4.95
CA TYR A 116 0.04 -15.86 -3.81
C TYR A 116 0.91 -15.99 -2.57
N GLY A 117 0.26 -16.06 -1.41
CA GLY A 117 0.90 -16.34 -0.14
C GLY A 117 0.51 -15.37 0.96
N ASP A 118 0.95 -15.66 2.17
CA ASP A 118 0.65 -14.83 3.33
C ASP A 118 1.21 -13.42 3.15
N GLY A 119 2.36 -13.26 2.48
CA GLY A 119 2.94 -11.95 2.23
C GLY A 119 1.99 -11.00 1.47
N VAL A 120 1.25 -11.52 0.49
CA VAL A 120 0.25 -10.77 -0.29
C VAL A 120 -0.96 -10.40 0.59
N ASN A 121 -1.43 -11.34 1.41
CA ASN A 121 -2.54 -11.12 2.34
C ASN A 121 -2.21 -10.08 3.42
N ILE A 122 -0.96 -10.03 3.85
CA ILE A 122 -0.46 -9.05 4.82
C ILE A 122 -0.42 -7.67 4.19
N ALA A 123 0.25 -7.53 3.04
CA ALA A 123 0.38 -6.25 2.35
C ALA A 123 -0.97 -5.59 2.05
N SER A 124 -1.95 -6.38 1.56
CA SER A 124 -3.30 -5.86 1.26
C SER A 124 -4.06 -5.33 2.48
N ARG A 125 -3.76 -5.83 3.68
CA ARG A 125 -4.40 -5.35 4.90
C ARG A 125 -3.67 -4.20 5.55
N ILE A 126 -2.35 -4.19 5.44
CA ILE A 126 -1.53 -3.04 5.85
C ILE A 126 -1.93 -1.81 5.05
N GLU A 127 -2.23 -1.97 3.76
CA GLU A 127 -2.75 -0.91 2.89
C GLU A 127 -4.06 -0.32 3.44
N GLN A 128 -5.03 -1.15 3.84
CA GLN A 128 -6.32 -0.69 4.36
C GLN A 128 -6.20 0.12 5.66
N LEU A 129 -5.10 -0.08 6.39
CA LEU A 129 -4.79 0.65 7.61
C LEU A 129 -4.05 1.96 7.33
N ALA A 130 -3.53 2.15 6.12
CA ALA A 130 -2.96 3.43 5.73
C ALA A 130 -4.08 4.49 5.71
N GLY A 131 -3.78 5.67 6.27
CA GLY A 131 -4.63 6.85 6.08
C GLY A 131 -4.56 7.36 4.64
N ALA A 132 -5.48 8.25 4.26
CA ALA A 132 -5.44 8.93 2.96
C ALA A 132 -4.11 9.66 2.76
N GLY A 133 -3.43 9.38 1.64
CA GLY A 133 -2.08 9.92 1.37
C GLY A 133 -0.96 9.28 2.19
N GLY A 134 -1.26 8.22 2.95
CA GLY A 134 -0.33 7.55 3.85
C GLY A 134 0.40 6.37 3.21
N ILE A 135 1.51 6.01 3.84
CA ILE A 135 2.27 4.78 3.55
C ILE A 135 2.41 4.01 4.85
N CYS A 136 1.85 2.80 4.89
CA CYS A 136 1.93 1.88 6.01
C CYS A 136 2.83 0.69 5.63
N VAL A 137 3.70 0.28 6.56
CA VAL A 137 4.66 -0.80 6.35
C VAL A 137 4.69 -1.75 7.55
N SER A 138 5.02 -3.02 7.31
CA SER A 138 5.25 -3.98 8.41
C SER A 138 6.54 -3.70 9.17
N THR A 139 6.67 -4.24 10.38
CA THR A 139 7.95 -4.29 11.12
C THR A 139 9.09 -4.84 10.29
N ASP A 140 8.87 -5.85 9.46
CA ASP A 140 9.93 -6.48 8.66
C ASP A 140 10.49 -5.54 7.60
N VAL A 141 9.62 -4.80 6.90
CA VAL A 141 10.02 -3.75 5.94
C VAL A 141 10.78 -2.66 6.68
N GLU A 142 10.22 -2.18 7.80
CA GLU A 142 10.81 -1.11 8.60
C GLU A 142 12.22 -1.46 9.07
N ARG A 143 12.41 -2.66 9.62
CA ARG A 143 13.72 -3.15 10.07
C ARG A 143 14.75 -3.19 8.95
N GLN A 144 14.35 -3.59 7.74
CA GLN A 144 15.24 -3.71 6.60
C GLN A 144 15.70 -2.34 6.07
N ILE A 145 14.86 -1.31 6.16
CA ILE A 145 15.10 -0.03 5.49
C ILE A 145 15.39 1.14 6.43
N ARG A 146 15.20 1.00 7.76
CA ARG A 146 15.35 2.09 8.75
C ARG A 146 16.64 2.91 8.61
N ASN A 147 17.75 2.25 8.29
CA ASN A 147 19.06 2.89 8.20
C ASN A 147 19.44 3.32 6.77
N ALA A 148 18.65 2.92 5.77
CA ALA A 148 18.92 3.18 4.35
C ALA A 148 17.95 4.20 3.75
N LEU A 149 16.75 4.34 4.33
CA LEU A 149 15.76 5.31 3.89
C LEU A 149 15.85 6.56 4.76
N GLU A 150 16.07 7.71 4.12
CA GLU A 150 16.04 9.04 4.77
C GLU A 150 14.60 9.49 5.05
N ALA A 151 13.87 8.72 5.85
CA ALA A 151 12.51 9.03 6.27
C ALA A 151 12.31 8.68 7.75
N ARG A 152 11.40 9.39 8.39
CA ARG A 152 11.00 9.10 9.77
C ARG A 152 9.92 8.02 9.76
N PHE A 153 10.01 7.07 10.67
CA PHE A 153 9.01 6.03 10.88
C PHE A 153 8.26 6.30 12.19
N GLU A 154 6.94 6.26 12.15
CA GLU A 154 6.08 6.38 13.33
C GLU A 154 5.33 5.07 13.54
N LYS A 155 5.38 4.52 14.76
CA LYS A 155 4.59 3.34 15.10
C LYS A 155 3.11 3.71 15.07
N PHE A 156 2.33 3.01 14.25
CA PHE A 156 0.94 3.34 13.94
C PHE A 156 -0.07 2.39 14.60
N GLY A 157 0.38 1.25 15.10
CA GLY A 157 -0.44 0.33 15.90
C GLY A 157 0.03 -1.11 15.81
N SER A 158 -0.73 -2.00 16.44
CA SER A 158 -0.68 -3.46 16.21
C SER A 158 -2.04 -3.89 15.66
N ALA A 159 -2.06 -4.59 14.53
CA ALA A 159 -3.30 -5.08 13.96
C ALA A 159 -3.42 -6.60 14.16
N ASP A 160 -4.55 -7.04 14.71
CA ASP A 160 -4.97 -8.44 14.62
C ASP A 160 -5.46 -8.70 13.20
N LEU A 161 -4.50 -8.95 12.32
CA LEU A 161 -4.76 -9.29 10.94
C LEU A 161 -5.32 -10.74 10.91
N LYS A 162 -6.60 -10.92 10.54
CA LYS A 162 -7.29 -12.23 10.44
C LYS A 162 -6.40 -13.34 9.85
N ASN A 163 -6.13 -14.45 10.52
CA ASN A 163 -5.24 -15.53 10.00
C ASN A 163 -3.73 -15.23 10.02
N ILE A 164 -3.26 -14.16 10.67
CA ILE A 164 -1.85 -14.04 11.06
C ILE A 164 -1.70 -14.53 12.48
N LYS A 165 -0.74 -15.45 12.69
CA LYS A 165 -0.53 -16.12 13.98
C LYS A 165 0.05 -15.22 15.08
N LEU A 166 0.65 -14.09 14.72
CA LEU A 166 1.32 -13.18 15.64
C LEU A 166 0.89 -11.74 15.37
N PRO A 167 0.56 -10.95 16.42
CA PRO A 167 0.35 -9.52 16.28
C PRO A 167 1.57 -8.88 15.63
N MET A 168 1.33 -8.15 14.53
CA MET A 168 2.38 -7.44 13.80
C MET A 168 2.29 -5.96 14.12
N GLU A 169 3.42 -5.37 14.50
CA GLU A 169 3.51 -3.91 14.63
C GLU A 169 3.58 -3.29 13.24
N LEU A 170 2.91 -2.15 13.09
CA LEU A 170 2.87 -1.41 11.84
C LEU A 170 3.49 -0.04 12.03
N PHE A 171 4.15 0.41 10.98
CA PHE A 171 4.83 1.69 10.94
C PHE A 171 4.30 2.52 9.78
N ARG A 172 4.20 3.81 10.01
CA ARG A 172 3.89 4.80 9.01
C ARG A 172 5.18 5.48 8.58
N ILE A 173 5.42 5.57 7.27
CA ILE A 173 6.48 6.44 6.74
C ILE A 173 5.94 7.87 6.78
N VAL A 174 6.63 8.74 7.52
CA VAL A 174 6.27 10.16 7.61
C VAL A 174 6.80 10.88 6.37
N LEU A 175 5.90 11.45 5.58
CA LEU A 175 6.27 12.19 4.39
C LEU A 175 6.72 13.62 4.74
N PRO A 176 7.78 14.16 4.11
CA PRO A 176 8.32 15.48 4.45
C PRO A 176 7.34 16.66 4.28
N TRP A 177 6.36 16.52 3.38
CA TRP A 177 5.34 17.53 3.10
C TRP A 177 4.09 17.40 3.97
N GLU A 178 4.03 16.41 4.85
CA GLU A 178 3.00 16.37 5.88
C GLU A 178 3.23 17.52 6.85
N THR A 179 2.34 18.51 6.81
CA THR A 179 2.27 19.49 7.88
C THR A 179 1.93 18.73 9.17
N ARG A 180 2.62 19.03 10.28
CA ARG A 180 2.46 18.37 11.60
C ARG A 180 1.02 18.37 12.17
N ALA A 181 0.06 18.97 11.47
CA ALA A 181 -1.34 19.05 11.79
C ALA A 181 -2.11 17.83 11.25
N LYS A 182 -2.04 16.70 11.98
CA LYS A 182 -3.08 15.64 12.16
C LYS A 182 -2.48 14.32 12.67
N ALA A 183 -1.65 14.38 13.70
CA ALA A 183 -1.41 13.22 14.58
C ALA A 183 -2.59 13.05 15.56
N THR A 184 -3.81 12.89 15.05
CA THR A 184 -4.99 12.60 15.87
C THR A 184 -5.98 11.79 15.06
N HIS A 185 -5.61 10.57 14.71
CA HIS A 185 -6.56 9.46 14.67
C HIS A 185 -5.93 8.35 15.50
N SER A 186 -6.01 8.52 16.83
CA SER A 186 -5.95 7.41 17.77
C SER A 186 -7.03 6.41 17.34
N VAL A 187 -6.61 5.23 16.91
CA VAL A 187 -7.50 4.09 16.72
C VAL A 187 -8.08 3.76 18.09
N THR A 188 -9.31 4.18 18.31
CA THR A 188 -10.11 3.78 19.47
C THR A 188 -10.30 2.27 19.42
N GLU A 189 -9.76 1.60 20.43
CA GLU A 189 -10.25 0.35 21.04
C GLU A 189 -11.21 -0.48 20.16
N VAL A 190 -10.66 -1.50 19.48
CA VAL A 190 -11.49 -2.62 19.02
C VAL A 190 -11.90 -3.39 20.27
N ALA A 191 -13.19 -3.25 20.59
CA ALA A 191 -13.87 -3.77 21.75
C ALA A 191 -13.52 -5.24 22.08
N LYS A 192 -13.02 -5.45 23.29
CA LYS A 192 -13.22 -6.71 24.02
C LYS A 192 -14.72 -6.87 24.25
N LYS A 193 -15.35 -7.82 23.55
CA LYS A 193 -16.59 -8.44 24.01
C LYS A 193 -16.32 -9.89 24.37
N THR A 194 -16.03 -10.11 25.65
CA THR A 194 -16.27 -11.38 26.32
C THR A 194 -17.70 -11.33 26.88
N PRO A 195 -18.59 -12.28 26.60
CA PRO A 195 -19.77 -12.47 27.42
C PRO A 195 -19.41 -13.33 28.64
N LEU A 196 -19.64 -12.79 29.82
CA LEU A 196 -19.82 -13.54 31.06
C LEU A 196 -21.32 -13.59 31.34
N LEU A 197 -21.91 -14.77 31.14
CA LEU A 197 -22.80 -15.50 32.07
C LEU A 197 -23.25 -16.79 31.36
#